data_AF-A0A6I3W8N4-F1
#
_entry.id   AF-A0A6I3W8N4-F1
#
_cell.length_a   1.000
_cell.length_b   1.000
_cell.length_c   1.000
_cell.angle_alpha   90.00
_cell.angle_beta   90.00
_cell.angle_gamma   90.00
#
_symmetry.space_group_name_H-M   'P 1'
#
loop_
_entity.id
_entity.type
_entity.pdbx_description
1 polymer ?
#
loop_
_entity_poly.entity_id
_entity_poly.type
_entity_poly.pdbx_seq_one_letter_code
_entity_poly.pdbx_strand_id
1 'polypeptide(L)'
;MSCDVYANGDEIACKAGGGKVIAAFPDVCLTPPPPPAGPIPVPYPDTSYSKDMQQGSKTVKIENKEIMLKNRSFYKTSPLGDEAATRSQGAGVITHVITGKTYFVSWSMDVLFEGQNVDRHTDLTTSNHASPAANAAVPMVNTAKYAPVQQDSKVPGKHKCECCGGAAHSKAQANGEYMSEGEFYDTAQSPENGALLAKVRKSPKCKHLLPPAGKKPGGCNKYYKTEIREKKNIENDWAMNRPGYMEWKGVKQGEPVAHRVPKAAGGCPAGQGNLAPTGRKCAKLETELSALQEKRASSFRGS
;
A
#
# COMPACT_ATOMS: atom_id res chain seq x y z
N MET A 1 3.28 6.49 8.89
CA MET A 1 4.33 5.68 8.23
C MET A 1 3.68 4.37 7.80
N SER A 2 4.16 3.77 6.72
CA SER A 2 3.75 2.46 6.23
C SER A 2 4.89 1.47 6.55
N CYS A 3 4.56 0.21 6.80
CA CYS A 3 5.53 -0.87 6.93
C CYS A 3 6.10 -1.30 5.56
N ASP A 4 5.41 -1.01 4.44
CA ASP A 4 5.82 -1.28 3.06
C ASP A 4 6.15 -2.76 2.75
N VAL A 5 5.69 -3.69 3.61
CA VAL A 5 5.79 -5.14 3.44
C VAL A 5 4.41 -5.75 3.51
N TYR A 6 4.08 -6.63 2.57
CA TYR A 6 2.72 -7.14 2.37
C TYR A 6 2.66 -8.67 2.48
N ALA A 7 1.56 -9.15 3.02
CA ALA A 7 1.13 -10.55 3.02
C ALA A 7 -0.28 -10.61 2.42
N ASN A 8 -0.48 -11.46 1.41
CA ASN A 8 -1.77 -11.60 0.71
C ASN A 8 -2.34 -10.29 0.13
N GLY A 9 -1.47 -9.36 -0.26
CA GLY A 9 -1.88 -8.04 -0.77
C GLY A 9 -2.18 -7.01 0.32
N ASP A 10 -2.18 -7.39 1.60
CA ASP A 10 -2.38 -6.48 2.73
C ASP A 10 -1.06 -6.22 3.48
N GLU A 11 -0.85 -4.97 3.90
CA GLU A 11 0.32 -4.59 4.70
C GLU A 11 0.38 -5.35 6.02
N ILE A 12 1.55 -5.89 6.34
CA ILE A 12 1.84 -6.56 7.61
C ILE A 12 1.82 -5.51 8.73
N ALA A 13 1.06 -5.77 9.79
CA ALA A 13 0.98 -4.89 10.95
C ALA A 13 2.34 -4.90 11.69
N CYS A 14 3.00 -3.74 11.74
CA CYS A 14 4.30 -3.57 12.38
C CYS A 14 4.35 -2.32 13.26
N LYS A 15 5.29 -2.30 14.21
CA LYS A 15 5.40 -1.22 15.21
C LYS A 15 5.80 0.12 14.63
N ALA A 16 6.59 0.09 13.56
CA ALA A 16 7.02 1.27 12.83
C ALA A 16 5.90 1.83 11.93
N GLY A 17 4.86 1.02 11.67
CA GLY A 17 3.72 1.39 10.86
C GLY A 17 2.78 2.38 11.52
N GLY A 18 1.74 2.75 10.77
CA GLY A 18 0.67 3.64 11.19
C GLY A 18 -0.63 2.93 11.53
N GLY A 19 -0.58 1.61 11.79
CA GLY A 19 -1.74 0.80 12.13
C GLY A 19 -2.42 1.30 13.40
N LYS A 20 -3.75 1.36 13.39
CA LYS A 20 -4.59 1.80 14.49
C LYS A 20 -5.97 1.16 14.42
N VAL A 21 -6.50 0.83 15.59
CA VAL A 21 -7.92 0.50 15.77
C VAL A 21 -8.60 1.77 16.23
N ILE A 22 -9.65 2.19 15.52
CA ILE A 22 -10.31 3.48 15.77
C ILE A 22 -11.71 3.21 16.30
N ALA A 23 -12.02 3.80 17.45
CA ALA A 23 -13.34 3.78 18.07
C ALA A 23 -13.97 2.39 18.09
N ALA A 24 -13.25 1.39 18.62
CA ALA A 24 -13.82 0.08 18.87
C ALA A 24 -14.94 0.21 19.90
N PHE A 25 -16.15 -0.06 19.43
CA PHE A 25 -17.39 0.30 20.12
C PHE A 25 -18.44 -0.79 19.86
N PRO A 26 -19.30 -1.12 20.85
CA PRO A 26 -19.29 -0.58 22.22
C PRO A 26 -18.31 -1.30 23.14
N ASP A 27 -17.50 -0.55 23.90
CA ASP A 27 -16.86 -1.03 25.14
C ASP A 27 -17.73 -0.67 26.34
N VAL A 28 -18.52 -1.61 26.86
CA VAL A 28 -19.45 -1.28 27.95
C VAL A 28 -18.73 -1.33 29.30
N CYS A 29 -18.60 -0.18 29.94
CA CYS A 29 -17.99 -0.04 31.26
C CYS A 29 -19.01 0.49 32.29
N LEU A 30 -18.77 0.17 33.55
CA LEU A 30 -19.52 0.66 34.70
C LEU A 30 -18.99 2.02 35.15
N THR A 31 -19.86 3.03 35.07
CA THR A 31 -19.52 4.45 35.26
C THR A 31 -20.34 5.08 36.39
N PRO A 32 -19.81 6.11 37.09
CA PRO A 32 -20.51 6.76 38.21
C PRO A 32 -21.89 7.33 37.81
N PRO A 33 -22.83 7.50 38.77
CA PRO A 33 -22.63 7.69 40.22
C PRO A 33 -22.53 6.42 41.07
N PRO A 34 -21.93 6.48 42.28
CA PRO A 34 -21.95 5.37 43.24
C PRO A 34 -23.35 5.14 43.85
N PRO A 35 -23.59 4.01 44.56
CA PRO A 35 -24.86 3.71 45.23
C PRO A 35 -25.41 4.87 46.09
N PRO A 36 -26.75 5.05 46.18
CA PRO A 36 -27.81 4.08 45.85
C PRO A 36 -28.29 4.07 44.39
N ALA A 37 -27.80 4.98 43.54
CA ALA A 37 -28.17 5.01 42.11
C ALA A 37 -27.56 3.83 41.32
N GLY A 38 -26.44 3.29 41.80
CA GLY A 38 -25.72 2.18 41.17
C GLY A 38 -24.91 2.63 39.94
N PRO A 39 -23.83 1.91 39.59
CA PRO A 39 -23.07 2.22 38.40
C PRO A 39 -23.92 2.00 37.14
N ILE A 40 -23.77 2.89 36.17
CA ILE A 40 -24.52 2.86 34.91
C ILE A 40 -23.64 2.20 33.85
N PRO A 41 -24.13 1.19 33.12
CA PRO A 41 -23.44 0.67 31.94
C PRO A 41 -23.39 1.74 30.84
N VAL A 42 -22.20 2.23 30.52
CA VAL A 42 -21.96 3.25 29.50
C VAL A 42 -21.04 2.66 28.41
N PRO A 43 -21.41 2.74 27.13
CA PRO A 43 -20.54 2.29 26.05
C PRO A 43 -19.51 3.37 25.69
N TYR A 44 -18.25 2.97 25.60
CA TYR A 44 -17.11 3.82 25.29
C TYR A 44 -16.46 3.42 23.96
N PRO A 45 -15.84 4.38 23.24
CA PRO A 45 -15.06 4.10 22.04
C PRO A 45 -13.57 3.95 22.35
N ASP A 46 -13.01 2.77 22.07
CA ASP A 46 -11.59 2.48 22.28
C ASP A 46 -10.73 2.81 21.06
N THR A 47 -9.55 3.37 21.28
CA THR A 47 -8.56 3.61 20.21
C THR A 47 -7.18 3.09 20.61
N SER A 48 -6.58 2.25 19.77
CA SER A 48 -5.25 1.69 19.99
C SER A 48 -4.32 1.87 18.79
N TYR A 49 -3.02 1.89 19.06
CA TYR A 49 -1.98 2.23 18.07
C TYR A 49 -0.88 1.17 18.01
N SER A 50 -0.46 0.85 16.79
CA SER A 50 0.65 -0.07 16.49
C SER A 50 1.99 0.33 17.13
N LYS A 51 2.24 1.63 17.34
CA LYS A 51 3.44 2.10 18.06
C LYS A 51 3.55 1.54 19.48
N ASP A 52 2.41 1.22 20.11
CA ASP A 52 2.31 0.68 21.47
C ASP A 52 2.28 -0.86 21.48
N MET A 53 2.64 -1.47 20.34
CA MET A 53 2.76 -2.93 20.22
C MET A 53 3.78 -3.50 21.22
N GLN A 54 3.44 -4.66 21.78
CA GLN A 54 4.32 -5.45 22.61
C GLN A 54 4.30 -6.92 22.18
N GLN A 55 5.33 -7.67 22.61
CA GLN A 55 5.49 -9.09 22.34
C GLN A 55 5.57 -9.46 20.86
N GLY A 56 6.07 -8.54 20.03
CA GLY A 56 6.27 -8.77 18.60
C GLY A 56 7.30 -9.85 18.28
N SER A 57 7.53 -10.02 16.98
CA SER A 57 8.63 -10.83 16.46
C SER A 57 9.99 -10.41 17.04
N LYS A 58 10.88 -11.39 17.21
CA LYS A 58 12.26 -11.21 17.66
C LYS A 58 13.25 -11.13 16.49
N THR A 59 13.08 -12.00 15.49
CA THR A 59 14.02 -12.18 14.37
C THR A 59 13.59 -11.42 13.12
N VAL A 60 12.29 -11.39 12.81
CA VAL A 60 11.77 -10.65 11.66
C VAL A 60 11.50 -9.21 12.07
N LYS A 61 12.06 -8.23 11.35
CA LYS A 61 11.88 -6.82 11.67
C LYS A 61 11.57 -6.02 10.41
N ILE A 62 10.67 -5.05 10.53
CA ILE A 62 10.40 -4.02 9.53
C ILE A 62 10.86 -2.69 10.13
N GLU A 63 11.69 -1.95 9.39
CA GLU A 63 12.31 -0.71 9.86
C GLU A 63 12.99 -0.86 11.25
N ASN A 64 13.69 -1.98 11.46
CA ASN A 64 14.34 -2.34 12.73
C ASN A 64 13.39 -2.50 13.94
N LYS A 65 12.08 -2.58 13.71
CA LYS A 65 11.09 -2.83 14.74
C LYS A 65 10.38 -4.16 14.54
N GLU A 66 9.87 -4.68 15.64
CA GLU A 66 9.11 -5.93 15.68
C GLU A 66 7.80 -5.81 14.86
N ILE A 67 7.25 -6.96 14.46
CA ILE A 67 5.97 -7.08 13.75
C ILE A 67 4.94 -7.84 14.61
N MET A 68 3.65 -7.75 14.24
CA MET A 68 2.57 -8.48 14.90
C MET A 68 2.55 -9.96 14.49
N LEU A 69 2.43 -10.83 15.49
CA LEU A 69 2.30 -12.27 15.35
C LEU A 69 1.03 -12.73 16.06
N LYS A 70 0.26 -13.57 15.37
CA LYS A 70 -0.95 -14.19 15.87
C LYS A 70 -0.77 -14.73 17.29
N ASN A 71 -1.78 -14.50 18.14
CA ASN A 71 -1.90 -15.01 19.51
C ASN A 71 -0.75 -14.66 20.46
N ARG A 72 0.16 -13.77 20.06
CA ARG A 72 1.34 -13.40 20.84
C ARG A 72 1.44 -11.90 21.00
N SER A 73 1.37 -11.18 19.89
CA SER A 73 1.51 -9.74 19.87
C SER A 73 0.19 -9.05 20.21
N PHE A 74 0.26 -7.84 20.75
CA PHE A 74 -0.91 -7.01 21.05
C PHE A 74 -0.55 -5.53 21.12
N TYR A 75 -1.54 -4.66 20.99
CA TYR A 75 -1.38 -3.25 21.31
C TYR A 75 -1.70 -3.02 22.78
N LYS A 76 -0.85 -2.25 23.47
CA LYS A 76 -1.05 -1.83 24.86
C LYS A 76 -1.04 -0.31 24.94
N THR A 77 -1.99 0.30 24.25
CA THR A 77 -2.19 1.75 24.24
C THR A 77 -2.80 2.20 25.57
N SER A 78 -2.32 3.35 26.05
CA SER A 78 -2.87 4.05 27.21
C SER A 78 -2.66 5.55 27.01
N PRO A 79 -3.71 6.40 27.15
CA PRO A 79 -5.11 6.04 27.41
C PRO A 79 -5.78 5.31 26.23
N LEU A 80 -6.78 4.47 26.51
CA LEU A 80 -7.52 3.66 25.52
C LEU A 80 -8.86 4.29 25.11
N GLY A 81 -9.58 4.93 26.03
CA GLY A 81 -10.92 5.48 25.79
C GLY A 81 -11.87 5.38 26.98
N ASP A 82 -11.66 4.40 27.86
CA ASP A 82 -12.55 4.08 28.98
C ASP A 82 -12.21 4.82 30.28
N GLU A 83 -11.30 5.79 30.26
CA GLU A 83 -10.76 6.42 31.48
C GLU A 83 -11.81 7.14 32.34
N ALA A 84 -13.00 7.41 31.80
CA ALA A 84 -14.15 7.94 32.55
C ALA A 84 -14.84 6.88 33.44
N ALA A 85 -14.66 5.60 33.15
CA ALA A 85 -15.11 4.51 34.00
C ALA A 85 -14.26 4.41 35.27
N THR A 86 -14.81 3.81 36.33
CA THR A 86 -14.10 3.73 37.62
C THR A 86 -13.87 2.27 38.04
N ARG A 87 -12.63 1.92 38.41
CA ARG A 87 -12.30 0.56 38.89
C ARG A 87 -13.11 0.17 40.13
N SER A 88 -13.37 1.11 41.03
CA SER A 88 -14.18 0.87 42.24
C SER A 88 -15.64 0.54 41.93
N GLN A 89 -16.06 0.68 40.68
CA GLN A 89 -17.40 0.35 40.19
C GLN A 89 -17.42 -0.86 39.25
N GLY A 90 -16.29 -1.56 39.11
CA GLY A 90 -16.20 -2.79 38.32
C GLY A 90 -15.67 -2.60 36.90
N ALA A 91 -15.44 -1.37 36.43
CA ALA A 91 -14.88 -1.07 35.09
C ALA A 91 -15.61 -1.83 33.95
N GLY A 92 -14.89 -2.40 32.97
CA GLY A 92 -15.50 -3.19 31.90
C GLY A 92 -16.40 -4.30 32.43
N VAL A 93 -17.62 -4.42 31.90
CA VAL A 93 -18.63 -5.38 32.39
C VAL A 93 -18.22 -6.85 32.23
N ILE A 94 -17.29 -7.14 31.31
CA ILE A 94 -16.75 -8.49 31.07
C ILE A 94 -15.38 -8.63 31.74
N THR A 95 -14.48 -7.68 31.49
CA THR A 95 -13.06 -7.87 31.79
C THR A 95 -12.64 -7.26 33.12
N HIS A 96 -13.49 -6.43 33.73
CA HIS A 96 -13.21 -5.67 34.93
C HIS A 96 -11.94 -4.81 34.88
N VAL A 97 -11.54 -4.39 33.68
CA VAL A 97 -10.44 -3.46 33.45
C VAL A 97 -10.93 -2.17 32.79
N ILE A 98 -10.19 -1.08 33.03
CA ILE A 98 -10.38 0.21 32.34
C ILE A 98 -9.51 0.26 31.08
N THR A 99 -8.29 -0.26 31.14
CA THR A 99 -7.35 -0.17 30.02
C THR A 99 -6.73 -1.53 29.79
N GLY A 100 -7.32 -2.29 28.87
CA GLY A 100 -6.86 -3.61 28.47
C GLY A 100 -5.96 -3.60 27.23
N LYS A 101 -5.69 -4.80 26.73
CA LYS A 101 -4.94 -5.00 25.47
C LYS A 101 -5.90 -5.04 24.28
N THR A 102 -5.41 -4.70 23.09
CA THR A 102 -6.08 -5.00 21.82
C THR A 102 -5.38 -6.17 21.13
N TYR A 103 -6.12 -7.24 20.82
CA TYR A 103 -5.61 -8.41 20.11
C TYR A 103 -6.22 -8.53 18.73
N PHE A 104 -5.48 -9.15 17.82
CA PHE A 104 -5.99 -9.56 16.52
C PHE A 104 -6.74 -10.88 16.66
N VAL A 105 -7.87 -10.96 15.96
CA VAL A 105 -8.75 -12.14 15.89
C VAL A 105 -8.84 -12.69 14.47
N SER A 106 -8.16 -12.07 13.51
CA SER A 106 -7.86 -12.64 12.19
C SER A 106 -6.41 -12.34 11.79
N TRP A 107 -5.89 -13.08 10.81
CA TRP A 107 -4.48 -13.06 10.38
C TRP A 107 -4.34 -13.65 8.97
N SER A 108 -3.15 -13.56 8.37
CA SER A 108 -2.81 -14.24 7.13
C SER A 108 -2.95 -15.76 7.24
N MET A 109 -3.54 -16.42 6.24
CA MET A 109 -3.77 -17.87 6.27
C MET A 109 -2.53 -18.71 5.91
N ASP A 110 -1.54 -18.13 5.25
CA ASP A 110 -0.42 -18.85 4.62
C ASP A 110 0.96 -18.19 4.85
N VAL A 111 1.02 -16.92 5.26
CA VAL A 111 2.28 -16.25 5.59
C VAL A 111 2.58 -16.39 7.08
N LEU A 112 3.67 -17.10 7.39
CA LEU A 112 4.12 -17.36 8.75
C LEU A 112 5.52 -16.76 8.98
N PHE A 113 5.68 -16.07 10.11
CA PHE A 113 6.97 -15.66 10.65
C PHE A 113 7.15 -16.22 12.06
N GLU A 114 8.35 -16.74 12.35
CA GLU A 114 8.62 -17.43 13.62
C GLU A 114 7.63 -18.58 13.91
N GLY A 115 7.12 -19.23 12.86
CA GLY A 115 6.12 -20.30 12.97
C GLY A 115 4.72 -19.82 13.34
N GLN A 116 4.46 -18.51 13.32
CA GLN A 116 3.15 -17.91 13.61
C GLN A 116 2.63 -17.13 12.42
N ASN A 117 1.31 -17.16 12.21
CA ASN A 117 0.66 -16.33 11.19
C ASN A 117 0.91 -14.85 11.47
N VAL A 118 1.05 -14.07 10.41
CA VAL A 118 1.24 -12.61 10.50
C VAL A 118 -0.09 -11.88 10.51
N ASP A 119 -0.21 -10.88 11.38
CA ASP A 119 -1.37 -9.98 11.40
C ASP A 119 -1.17 -8.83 10.40
N ARG A 120 -2.26 -8.37 9.77
CA ARG A 120 -2.25 -7.38 8.68
C ARG A 120 -3.15 -6.18 9.02
N HIS A 121 -3.01 -5.07 8.30
CA HIS A 121 -3.81 -3.85 8.52
C HIS A 121 -5.31 -3.95 8.15
N THR A 122 -5.76 -5.05 7.59
CA THR A 122 -7.19 -5.31 7.34
C THR A 122 -7.74 -6.40 8.25
N ASP A 123 -6.87 -6.98 9.09
CA ASP A 123 -7.29 -8.00 10.04
C ASP A 123 -8.08 -7.38 11.21
N LEU A 124 -9.04 -8.17 11.68
CA LEU A 124 -9.96 -7.81 12.74
C LEU A 124 -9.28 -7.89 14.10
N THR A 125 -9.73 -7.04 15.01
CA THR A 125 -9.21 -6.91 16.37
C THR A 125 -10.35 -6.77 17.37
N THR A 126 -10.12 -7.11 18.63
CA THR A 126 -11.02 -6.82 19.75
C THR A 126 -10.23 -6.14 20.86
N SER A 127 -10.89 -5.28 21.64
CA SER A 127 -10.22 -4.33 22.55
C SER A 127 -10.58 -4.56 24.03
N ASN A 128 -9.87 -3.83 24.88
CA ASN A 128 -10.01 -3.82 26.34
C ASN A 128 -9.94 -5.22 27.01
N HIS A 129 -8.98 -6.04 26.57
CA HIS A 129 -8.76 -7.39 27.13
C HIS A 129 -8.04 -7.39 28.48
N ALA A 130 -8.51 -8.22 29.42
CA ALA A 130 -7.76 -8.64 30.61
C ALA A 130 -7.01 -9.96 30.38
N SER A 131 -7.70 -10.99 29.85
CA SER A 131 -7.20 -12.25 29.23
C SER A 131 -8.29 -13.34 29.31
N PRO A 132 -8.57 -14.15 28.26
CA PRO A 132 -8.60 -13.85 26.82
C PRO A 132 -9.90 -13.16 26.39
N ALA A 133 -10.79 -12.85 27.35
CA ALA A 133 -12.04 -12.16 27.07
C ALA A 133 -11.78 -10.67 26.77
N ALA A 134 -12.43 -10.18 25.72
CA ALA A 134 -12.51 -8.78 25.35
C ALA A 134 -13.72 -8.12 26.05
N ASN A 135 -13.61 -6.85 26.41
CA ASN A 135 -14.78 -6.07 26.82
C ASN A 135 -15.46 -5.45 25.60
N ALA A 136 -14.67 -4.83 24.71
CA ALA A 136 -15.06 -4.44 23.37
C ALA A 136 -14.95 -5.66 22.43
N ALA A 137 -15.93 -6.56 22.53
CA ALA A 137 -15.91 -7.83 21.81
C ALA A 137 -16.31 -7.74 20.33
N VAL A 138 -16.93 -6.64 19.90
CA VAL A 138 -17.27 -6.42 18.48
C VAL A 138 -15.97 -6.24 17.69
N PRO A 139 -15.66 -7.12 16.71
CA PRO A 139 -14.40 -7.04 16.00
C PRO A 139 -14.30 -5.77 15.12
N MET A 140 -13.15 -5.11 15.19
CA MET A 140 -12.85 -3.87 14.48
C MET A 140 -11.56 -3.99 13.67
N VAL A 141 -11.51 -3.36 12.50
CA VAL A 141 -10.37 -3.45 11.60
C VAL A 141 -9.16 -2.63 12.09
N ASN A 142 -7.96 -3.19 12.03
CA ASN A 142 -6.70 -2.49 12.32
C ASN A 142 -6.26 -1.57 11.17
N THR A 143 -6.96 -0.47 10.94
CA THR A 143 -6.67 0.44 9.82
C THR A 143 -5.22 0.97 9.80
N ALA A 144 -4.55 0.84 8.65
CA ALA A 144 -3.31 1.57 8.34
C ALA A 144 -3.49 2.35 7.02
N LYS A 145 -2.45 3.08 6.58
CA LYS A 145 -2.47 3.70 5.25
C LYS A 145 -2.47 2.58 4.21
N TYR A 146 -3.43 2.60 3.29
CA TYR A 146 -3.39 1.71 2.14
C TYR A 146 -2.21 2.10 1.26
N ALA A 147 -1.32 1.16 1.05
CA ALA A 147 -0.40 1.25 -0.07
C ALA A 147 -1.18 1.12 -1.39
N PRO A 148 -0.63 1.61 -2.51
CA PRO A 148 -1.17 1.26 -3.82
C PRO A 148 -1.32 -0.26 -3.91
N VAL A 149 -2.54 -0.72 -4.14
CA VAL A 149 -2.86 -2.13 -4.37
C VAL A 149 -1.95 -2.64 -5.48
N GLN A 150 -1.09 -3.62 -5.19
CA GLN A 150 -0.53 -4.43 -6.27
C GLN A 150 -1.67 -5.24 -6.85
N GLN A 151 -2.48 -4.63 -7.73
CA GLN A 151 -3.44 -5.39 -8.49
C GLN A 151 -2.66 -6.28 -9.42
N ASP A 152 -2.84 -7.58 -9.22
CA ASP A 152 -2.45 -8.59 -10.18
C ASP A 152 -3.24 -8.32 -11.46
N SER A 153 -2.60 -7.64 -12.41
CA SER A 153 -3.08 -7.65 -13.78
C SER A 153 -3.15 -9.13 -14.20
N LYS A 154 -4.37 -9.61 -14.49
CA LYS A 154 -4.76 -11.01 -14.70
C LYS A 154 -4.23 -11.62 -16.00
N VAL A 155 -2.97 -11.39 -16.35
CA VAL A 155 -2.34 -12.08 -17.48
C VAL A 155 -1.57 -13.27 -16.91
N PRO A 156 -2.17 -14.47 -16.88
CA PRO A 156 -1.43 -15.67 -16.51
C PRO A 156 -0.30 -15.87 -17.51
N GLY A 157 0.90 -16.15 -17.00
CA GLY A 157 2.11 -16.23 -17.80
C GLY A 157 3.29 -16.79 -17.01
N LYS A 158 4.38 -17.09 -17.72
CA LYS A 158 5.59 -17.63 -17.10
C LYS A 158 6.39 -16.57 -16.35
N HIS A 159 6.27 -15.31 -16.76
CA HIS A 159 7.07 -14.21 -16.22
C HIS A 159 6.22 -13.23 -15.41
N LYS A 160 6.77 -12.80 -14.27
CA LYS A 160 6.24 -11.72 -13.43
C LYS A 160 6.75 -10.35 -13.91
N CYS A 161 6.10 -9.28 -13.47
CA CYS A 161 6.59 -7.93 -13.73
C CYS A 161 7.87 -7.66 -12.94
N GLU A 162 9.01 -7.49 -13.62
CA GLU A 162 10.30 -7.18 -12.98
C GLU A 162 10.33 -5.82 -12.26
N CYS A 163 9.37 -4.94 -12.53
CA CYS A 163 9.32 -3.62 -11.92
C CYS A 163 8.69 -3.62 -10.52
N CYS A 164 7.60 -4.37 -10.31
CA CYS A 164 6.90 -4.44 -9.02
C CYS A 164 6.98 -5.81 -8.34
N GLY A 165 7.43 -6.86 -9.05
CA GLY A 165 7.43 -8.24 -8.58
C GLY A 165 6.07 -8.95 -8.68
N GLY A 166 5.00 -8.24 -9.04
CA GLY A 166 3.64 -8.77 -9.19
C GLY A 166 3.38 -9.45 -10.54
N ALA A 167 2.10 -9.73 -10.84
CA ALA A 167 1.69 -10.32 -12.12
C ALA A 167 2.07 -9.44 -13.34
N ALA A 168 2.15 -10.06 -14.52
CA ALA A 168 2.44 -9.36 -15.76
C ALA A 168 1.28 -8.46 -16.19
N HIS A 169 1.61 -7.27 -16.70
CA HIS A 169 0.65 -6.26 -17.15
C HIS A 169 0.26 -6.38 -18.64
N SER A 170 0.91 -7.28 -19.37
CA SER A 170 0.61 -7.59 -20.78
C SER A 170 1.03 -9.02 -21.12
N LYS A 171 0.46 -9.59 -22.18
CA LYS A 171 0.85 -10.89 -22.74
C LYS A 171 2.33 -10.92 -23.14
N ALA A 172 2.81 -9.86 -23.79
CA ALA A 172 4.21 -9.73 -24.14
C ALA A 172 5.10 -9.86 -22.89
N GLN A 173 4.75 -9.15 -21.81
CA GLN A 173 5.46 -9.26 -20.54
C GLN A 173 5.36 -10.68 -19.93
N ALA A 174 4.18 -11.28 -19.93
CA ALA A 174 3.94 -12.64 -19.44
C ALA A 174 4.77 -13.71 -20.18
N ASN A 175 5.10 -13.45 -21.46
CA ASN A 175 5.94 -14.28 -22.32
C ASN A 175 7.43 -13.92 -22.28
N GLY A 176 7.81 -12.85 -21.57
CA GLY A 176 9.20 -12.36 -21.54
C GLY A 176 9.61 -11.59 -22.80
N GLU A 177 8.66 -11.19 -23.63
CA GLU A 177 8.86 -10.41 -24.85
C GLU A 177 8.89 -8.93 -24.51
N TYR A 178 10.01 -8.25 -24.75
CA TYR A 178 10.15 -6.82 -24.55
C TYR A 178 10.94 -6.19 -25.69
N MET A 179 10.81 -4.89 -25.85
CA MET A 179 11.56 -4.09 -26.80
C MET A 179 12.44 -3.06 -26.07
N SER A 180 13.53 -2.69 -26.73
CA SER A 180 14.39 -1.58 -26.33
C SER A 180 13.70 -0.23 -26.53
N GLU A 181 14.25 0.81 -25.90
CA GLU A 181 13.78 2.19 -26.09
C GLU A 181 13.88 2.62 -27.57
N GLY A 182 14.97 2.25 -28.25
CA GLY A 182 15.19 2.58 -29.66
C GLY A 182 14.14 1.96 -30.57
N GLU A 183 13.77 0.70 -30.32
CA GLU A 183 12.71 -0.01 -31.05
C GLU A 183 11.33 0.60 -30.78
N PHE A 184 11.02 0.89 -29.52
CA PHE A 184 9.72 1.51 -29.18
C PHE A 184 9.56 2.88 -29.84
N TYR A 185 10.57 3.74 -29.75
CA TYR A 185 10.52 5.10 -30.28
C TYR A 185 10.95 5.23 -31.75
N ASP A 186 11.33 4.13 -32.42
CA ASP A 186 11.77 4.14 -33.82
C ASP A 186 12.98 5.05 -34.10
N THR A 187 13.90 5.19 -33.15
CA THR A 187 14.93 6.23 -33.24
C THR A 187 15.93 6.00 -34.38
N ALA A 188 15.97 4.80 -34.96
CA ALA A 188 16.79 4.50 -36.13
C ALA A 188 16.16 5.01 -37.45
N GLN A 189 14.83 5.00 -37.55
CA GLN A 189 14.08 5.39 -38.74
C GLN A 189 13.52 6.83 -38.65
N SER A 190 13.32 7.34 -37.42
CA SER A 190 12.75 8.65 -37.13
C SER A 190 13.70 9.47 -36.24
N PRO A 191 14.67 10.20 -36.82
CA PRO A 191 15.61 11.05 -36.08
C PRO A 191 14.92 12.10 -35.20
N GLU A 192 13.74 12.58 -35.59
CA GLU A 192 12.92 13.52 -34.84
C GLU A 192 12.46 12.95 -33.48
N ASN A 193 12.17 11.65 -33.41
CA ASN A 193 11.83 10.98 -32.16
C ASN A 193 13.05 10.96 -31.24
N GLY A 194 14.22 10.62 -31.79
CA GLY A 194 15.50 10.67 -31.06
C GLY A 194 15.83 12.08 -30.54
N ALA A 195 15.56 13.12 -31.33
CA ALA A 195 15.75 14.51 -30.93
C ALA A 195 14.86 14.91 -29.75
N LEU A 196 13.60 14.47 -29.72
CA LEU A 196 12.71 14.70 -28.58
C LEU A 196 13.21 13.98 -27.31
N LEU A 197 13.65 12.72 -27.41
CA LEU A 197 14.22 12.01 -26.27
C LEU A 197 15.48 12.73 -25.74
N ALA A 198 16.35 13.19 -26.64
CA ALA A 198 17.53 13.96 -26.27
C ALA A 198 17.17 15.29 -25.59
N LYS A 199 16.14 16.00 -26.07
CA LYS A 199 15.61 17.24 -25.46
C LYS A 199 15.12 16.98 -24.04
N VAL A 200 14.36 15.91 -23.81
CA VAL A 200 13.89 15.51 -22.47
C VAL A 200 15.08 15.20 -21.55
N ARG A 201 16.06 14.43 -22.03
CA ARG A 201 17.25 14.03 -21.26
C ARG A 201 18.18 15.19 -20.91
N LYS A 202 18.32 16.17 -21.80
CA LYS A 202 19.11 17.40 -21.56
C LYS A 202 18.44 18.32 -20.54
N SER A 203 17.12 18.19 -20.31
CA SER A 203 16.43 19.00 -19.32
C SER A 203 16.79 18.56 -17.90
N PRO A 204 17.46 19.41 -17.09
CA PRO A 204 17.85 19.04 -15.73
C PRO A 204 16.64 18.77 -14.83
N LYS A 205 15.49 19.37 -15.15
CA LYS A 205 14.25 19.28 -14.38
C LYS A 205 13.30 18.18 -14.87
N CYS A 206 13.48 17.67 -16.10
CA CYS A 206 12.51 16.76 -16.74
C CYS A 206 13.13 15.46 -17.26
N LYS A 207 14.44 15.22 -17.07
CA LYS A 207 15.11 13.98 -17.45
C LYS A 207 14.48 12.72 -16.83
N HIS A 208 13.76 12.86 -15.71
CA HIS A 208 13.07 11.78 -15.02
C HIS A 208 11.81 11.29 -15.73
N LEU A 209 11.36 11.96 -16.79
CA LEU A 209 10.25 11.53 -17.65
C LEU A 209 10.60 10.28 -18.48
N LEU A 210 11.88 9.94 -18.60
CA LEU A 210 12.35 8.79 -19.36
C LEU A 210 13.23 7.87 -18.49
N PRO A 211 13.35 6.60 -18.86
CA PRO A 211 14.38 5.73 -18.34
C PRO A 211 15.80 6.31 -18.54
N PRO A 212 16.74 6.00 -17.64
CA PRO A 212 18.15 6.36 -17.83
C PRO A 212 18.71 5.80 -19.14
N ALA A 213 19.38 6.64 -19.92
CA ALA A 213 19.96 6.25 -21.21
C ALA A 213 21.04 5.16 -21.07
N GLY A 214 21.21 4.36 -22.13
CA GLY A 214 22.35 3.43 -22.27
C GLY A 214 22.34 2.24 -21.30
N LYS A 215 21.29 2.07 -20.49
CA LYS A 215 21.13 0.87 -19.67
C LYS A 215 20.43 -0.22 -20.46
N LYS A 216 20.90 -1.47 -20.32
CA LYS A 216 20.20 -2.64 -20.86
C LYS A 216 18.75 -2.66 -20.31
N PRO A 217 17.74 -3.00 -21.12
CA PRO A 217 16.36 -3.13 -20.65
C PRO A 217 16.29 -4.09 -19.47
N GLY A 218 15.85 -3.60 -18.32
CA GLY A 218 15.83 -4.34 -17.06
C GLY A 218 14.96 -3.66 -16.02
N GLY A 219 14.26 -4.45 -15.21
CA GLY A 219 13.35 -3.92 -14.18
C GLY A 219 12.22 -3.09 -14.79
N CYS A 220 12.11 -1.84 -14.34
CA CYS A 220 11.08 -0.90 -14.78
C CYS A 220 11.31 -0.26 -16.16
N ASN A 221 12.42 -0.55 -16.84
CA ASN A 221 12.83 0.14 -18.07
C ASN A 221 12.61 -0.69 -19.35
N LYS A 222 11.68 -1.64 -19.29
CA LYS A 222 11.30 -2.49 -20.43
C LYS A 222 10.01 -1.98 -21.06
N TYR A 223 9.99 -1.94 -22.39
CA TYR A 223 8.81 -1.57 -23.17
C TYR A 223 8.16 -2.83 -23.71
N TYR A 224 6.83 -2.86 -23.73
CA TYR A 224 6.05 -4.02 -24.13
C TYR A 224 5.02 -3.62 -25.18
N LYS A 225 4.79 -4.50 -26.15
CA LYS A 225 3.62 -4.40 -27.02
C LYS A 225 2.39 -4.73 -26.17
N THR A 226 1.42 -3.83 -26.17
CA THR A 226 0.17 -4.01 -25.41
C THR A 226 -1.05 -3.91 -26.30
N GLU A 227 -2.06 -4.71 -26.02
CA GLU A 227 -3.41 -4.58 -26.57
C GLU A 227 -4.16 -3.39 -25.93
N ILE A 228 -5.23 -2.92 -26.58
CA ILE A 228 -6.08 -1.82 -26.06
C ILE A 228 -6.62 -2.17 -24.66
N ARG A 229 -7.06 -3.41 -24.48
CA ARG A 229 -7.58 -3.91 -23.20
C ARG A 229 -6.51 -3.90 -22.11
N GLU A 230 -5.29 -4.30 -22.43
CA GLU A 230 -4.16 -4.33 -21.49
C GLU A 230 -3.77 -2.93 -21.06
N LYS A 231 -3.68 -1.97 -22.00
CA LYS A 231 -3.49 -0.55 -21.69
C LYS A 231 -4.56 -0.06 -20.71
N LYS A 232 -5.84 -0.33 -21.00
CA LYS A 232 -6.95 0.12 -20.15
C LYS A 232 -6.86 -0.48 -18.74
N ASN A 233 -6.46 -1.74 -18.62
CA ASN A 233 -6.23 -2.35 -17.32
C ASN A 233 -5.12 -1.63 -16.55
N ILE A 234 -3.96 -1.39 -17.17
CA ILE A 234 -2.87 -0.63 -16.55
C ILE A 234 -3.32 0.77 -16.11
N GLU A 235 -4.15 1.44 -16.92
CA GLU A 235 -4.70 2.76 -16.58
C GLU A 235 -5.64 2.72 -15.39
N ASN A 236 -6.49 1.69 -15.29
CA ASN A 236 -7.37 1.47 -14.15
C ASN A 236 -6.57 1.14 -12.88
N ASP A 237 -5.58 0.25 -12.99
CA ASP A 237 -4.67 -0.13 -11.90
C ASP A 237 -3.96 1.12 -11.38
N TRP A 238 -3.45 1.97 -12.27
CA TRP A 238 -2.87 3.26 -11.88
C TRP A 238 -3.90 4.18 -11.23
N ALA A 239 -5.12 4.28 -11.74
CA ALA A 239 -6.16 5.13 -11.16
C ALA A 239 -6.47 4.75 -9.70
N MET A 240 -6.48 3.45 -9.39
CA MET A 240 -6.65 2.94 -8.02
C MET A 240 -5.42 3.17 -7.15
N ASN A 241 -4.23 3.03 -7.72
CA ASN A 241 -2.96 3.15 -6.98
C ASN A 241 -2.49 4.59 -6.76
N ARG A 242 -2.93 5.50 -7.63
CA ARG A 242 -2.46 6.89 -7.63
C ARG A 242 -2.68 7.60 -6.30
N PRO A 243 -3.85 7.55 -5.63
CA PRO A 243 -4.05 8.23 -4.35
C PRO A 243 -3.05 7.77 -3.28
N GLY A 244 -2.89 6.47 -3.08
CA GLY A 244 -1.95 5.90 -2.11
C GLY A 244 -0.49 6.24 -2.45
N TYR A 245 -0.11 6.16 -3.73
CA TYR A 245 1.22 6.58 -4.16
C TYR A 245 1.49 8.07 -3.90
N MET A 246 0.53 8.94 -4.20
CA MET A 246 0.67 10.38 -3.99
C MET A 246 0.81 10.72 -2.51
N GLU A 247 -0.01 10.11 -1.66
CA GLU A 247 0.10 10.27 -0.21
C GLU A 247 1.46 9.78 0.30
N TRP A 248 1.89 8.60 -0.14
CA TRP A 248 3.16 8.00 0.25
C TRP A 248 4.38 8.83 -0.17
N LYS A 249 4.37 9.40 -1.39
CA LYS A 249 5.43 10.30 -1.86
C LYS A 249 5.30 11.74 -1.36
N GLY A 250 4.27 12.08 -0.59
CA GLY A 250 4.00 13.46 -0.17
C GLY A 250 3.69 14.41 -1.34
N VAL A 251 3.17 13.87 -2.44
CA VAL A 251 2.78 14.63 -3.63
C VAL A 251 1.37 15.19 -3.40
N LYS A 252 1.20 16.50 -3.62
CA LYS A 252 -0.09 17.16 -3.41
C LYS A 252 -1.14 16.63 -4.39
N GLN A 253 -2.38 16.48 -3.91
CA GLN A 253 -3.50 16.06 -4.74
C GLN A 253 -3.62 16.94 -5.99
N GLY A 254 -3.77 16.31 -7.16
CA GLY A 254 -3.82 16.99 -8.45
C GLY A 254 -2.47 17.25 -9.12
N GLU A 255 -1.33 17.02 -8.46
CA GLU A 255 -0.03 17.08 -9.14
C GLU A 255 0.18 15.88 -10.10
N PRO A 256 0.82 16.11 -11.26
CA PRO A 256 1.07 15.08 -12.25
C PRO A 256 2.20 14.14 -11.81
N VAL A 257 2.01 12.86 -12.09
CA VAL A 257 3.00 11.79 -11.89
C VAL A 257 3.19 11.12 -13.25
N ALA A 258 4.41 11.21 -13.79
CA ALA A 258 4.75 10.59 -15.05
C ALA A 258 5.09 9.11 -14.87
N HIS A 259 4.86 8.35 -15.93
CA HIS A 259 5.37 6.99 -16.08
C HIS A 259 6.55 7.03 -17.05
N ARG A 260 7.73 6.55 -16.63
CA ARG A 260 8.95 6.56 -17.44
C ARG A 260 8.80 5.71 -18.69
N VAL A 261 8.39 4.46 -18.49
CA VAL A 261 7.79 3.62 -19.53
C VAL A 261 6.30 3.95 -19.55
N PRO A 262 5.73 4.36 -20.68
CA PRO A 262 4.33 4.75 -20.75
C PRO A 262 3.43 3.54 -20.47
N LYS A 263 2.26 3.80 -19.87
CA LYS A 263 1.22 2.77 -19.66
C LYS A 263 0.83 2.07 -20.97
N ALA A 264 0.80 2.83 -22.07
CA ALA A 264 0.54 2.30 -23.40
C ALA A 264 1.61 1.33 -23.93
N ALA A 265 2.79 1.26 -23.30
CA ALA A 265 3.85 0.31 -23.60
C ALA A 265 4.11 -0.66 -22.43
N GLY A 266 3.09 -0.96 -21.63
CA GLY A 266 3.22 -1.92 -20.52
C GLY A 266 3.93 -1.38 -19.28
N GLY A 267 4.04 -0.05 -19.17
CA GLY A 267 4.63 0.60 -18.00
C GLY A 267 3.92 0.21 -16.71
N CYS A 268 4.68 -0.25 -15.72
CA CYS A 268 4.13 -0.73 -14.45
C CYS A 268 3.39 0.41 -13.70
N PRO A 269 2.15 0.18 -13.24
CA PRO A 269 1.35 1.18 -12.53
C PRO A 269 1.68 1.32 -11.04
N ALA A 270 2.44 0.39 -10.46
CA ALA A 270 2.74 0.37 -9.02
C ALA A 270 4.25 0.48 -8.70
N GLY A 271 5.10 0.07 -9.64
CA GLY A 271 6.54 0.00 -9.41
C GLY A 271 7.18 1.38 -9.35
N GLN A 272 7.84 1.67 -8.23
CA GLN A 272 8.42 2.98 -7.95
C GLN A 272 9.52 3.39 -8.94
N GLY A 273 10.18 2.42 -9.58
CA GLY A 273 11.17 2.70 -10.62
C GLY A 273 10.55 3.28 -11.90
N ASN A 274 9.24 3.08 -12.12
CA ASN A 274 8.52 3.61 -13.26
C ASN A 274 7.79 4.93 -12.97
N LEU A 275 7.38 5.15 -11.73
CA LEU A 275 6.59 6.32 -11.32
C LEU A 275 7.49 7.48 -10.90
N ALA A 276 7.22 8.69 -11.40
CA ALA A 276 7.99 9.87 -11.07
C ALA A 276 7.10 11.10 -10.83
N PRO A 277 7.13 11.72 -9.64
CA PRO A 277 6.47 13.01 -9.43
C PRO A 277 7.09 14.06 -10.35
N THR A 278 6.27 14.70 -11.17
CA THR A 278 6.77 15.57 -12.25
C THR A 278 6.51 17.04 -11.98
N GLY A 279 5.39 17.35 -11.33
CA GLY A 279 4.93 18.72 -11.16
C GLY A 279 4.61 19.41 -12.50
N ARG A 280 4.09 20.64 -12.46
CA ARG A 280 3.61 21.32 -13.69
C ARG A 280 4.73 21.85 -14.61
N LYS A 281 5.98 21.89 -14.14
CA LYS A 281 7.11 22.50 -14.86
C LYS A 281 7.53 21.72 -16.12
N CYS A 282 7.21 20.43 -16.18
CA CYS A 282 7.52 19.59 -17.33
C CYS A 282 6.33 19.36 -18.26
N ALA A 283 5.17 19.99 -18.01
CA ALA A 283 3.92 19.73 -18.72
C ALA A 283 4.07 19.79 -20.25
N LYS A 284 4.83 20.76 -20.78
CA LYS A 284 5.06 20.86 -22.24
C LYS A 284 5.80 19.63 -22.80
N LEU A 285 6.91 19.24 -22.16
CA LEU A 285 7.68 18.06 -22.58
C LEU A 285 6.92 16.76 -22.35
N GLU A 286 6.13 16.69 -21.27
CA GLU A 286 5.27 15.55 -20.97
C GLU A 286 4.18 15.39 -22.02
N THR A 287 3.54 16.47 -22.47
CA THR A 287 2.56 16.44 -23.57
C THR A 287 3.20 16.01 -24.89
N GLU A 288 4.34 16.60 -25.27
CA GLU A 288 5.08 16.21 -26.49
C GLU A 288 5.46 14.72 -26.45
N LEU A 289 6.00 14.25 -25.31
CA LEU A 289 6.42 12.87 -25.13
C LEU A 289 5.23 11.91 -25.12
N SER A 290 4.14 12.25 -24.44
CA SER A 290 2.93 11.43 -24.34
C SER A 290 2.27 11.23 -25.70
N ALA A 291 2.23 12.27 -26.54
CA ALA A 291 1.70 12.19 -27.90
C ALA A 291 2.54 11.21 -28.76
N LEU A 292 3.87 11.29 -28.67
CA LEU A 292 4.76 10.36 -29.35
C LEU A 292 4.57 8.92 -28.85
N GLN A 293 4.52 8.73 -27.53
CA GLN A 293 4.33 7.43 -26.89
C GLN A 293 3.01 6.77 -27.33
N GLU A 294 1.91 7.53 -27.38
CA GLU A 294 0.62 6.99 -27.81
C GLU A 294 0.64 6.63 -29.30
N LYS A 295 1.23 7.48 -30.15
CA LYS A 295 1.40 7.20 -31.59
C LYS A 295 2.18 5.90 -31.81
N ARG A 296 3.30 5.72 -31.12
CA ARG A 296 4.13 4.51 -31.20
C ARG A 296 3.43 3.29 -30.64
N ALA A 297 2.80 3.39 -29.46
CA ALA A 297 2.04 2.27 -28.91
C ALA A 297 0.92 1.82 -29.85
N SER A 298 0.25 2.77 -30.51
CA SER A 298 -0.83 2.48 -31.46
C SER A 298 -0.33 1.82 -32.74
N SER A 299 0.85 2.20 -33.25
CA SER A 299 1.41 1.56 -34.46
C SER A 299 1.72 0.07 -34.28
N PHE A 300 1.94 -0.39 -33.05
CA PHE A 300 2.16 -1.81 -32.77
C PHE A 300 0.86 -2.64 -32.68
N ARG A 301 -0.30 -1.99 -32.50
CA ARG A 301 -1.56 -2.69 -32.21
C ARG A 301 -2.28 -3.24 -33.45
N GLY A 302 -1.88 -2.80 -34.65
CA GLY A 302 -2.65 -3.04 -35.87
C GLY A 302 -3.95 -2.23 -35.85
N SER A 303 -4.28 -1.61 -36.98
CA SER A 303 -5.56 -0.95 -37.23
C SER A 303 -6.74 -1.91 -37.09
#